data_AF-A0A9P8QJ86-F1
#
_entry.id   AF-A0A9P8QJ86-F1
#
_cell.length_a   1.000
_cell.length_b   1.000
_cell.length_c   1.000
_cell.angle_alpha   90.00
_cell.angle_beta   90.00
_cell.angle_gamma   90.00
#
_symmetry.space_group_name_H-M   'P 1'
#
loop_
_entity.id
_entity.type
_entity.pdbx_description
1 polymer ?
#
loop_
_entity_poly.entity_id
_entity_poly.type
_entity_poly.pdbx_seq_one_letter_code
_entity_poly.pdbx_strand_id
1 'polypeptide(L)'
;MATTYAGFAMLESTFNSLDVDRILAMYAEDAKFSTNLFGLKEVDKARMREFYTDLFGSNDGVQFQTRAMGESTSMLIWECDVRWKVRKDWPDWGVLRGEEFAMRGVSVLRFRDGLIVEHKDSFWTVRSM
;
A
#
# COMPACT_ATOMS: atom_id res chain seq x y z
N MET A 1 26.13 -0.46 -2.30
CA MET A 1 25.17 -0.52 -1.18
C MET A 1 24.38 -1.80 -1.34
N ALA A 2 24.51 -2.73 -0.40
CA ALA A 2 23.73 -3.95 -0.34
C ALA A 2 22.49 -3.65 0.51
N THR A 3 21.34 -3.46 -0.13
CA THR A 3 20.06 -3.17 0.54
C THR A 3 19.30 -4.46 0.81
N THR A 4 20.00 -5.50 1.27
CA THR A 4 19.46 -6.87 1.34
C THR A 4 18.75 -7.12 2.68
N TYR A 5 17.50 -7.62 2.62
CA TYR A 5 16.63 -8.07 3.73
C TYR A 5 16.09 -7.03 4.73
N ALA A 6 16.89 -6.07 5.18
CA ALA A 6 16.42 -5.08 6.16
C ALA A 6 15.32 -4.15 5.61
N GLY A 7 15.37 -3.82 4.31
CA GLY A 7 14.33 -3.05 3.63
C GLY A 7 13.00 -3.80 3.49
N PHE A 8 13.05 -5.14 3.36
CA PHE A 8 11.88 -5.99 3.08
C PHE A 8 10.96 -6.13 4.29
N ALA A 9 11.53 -6.50 5.44
CA ALA A 9 10.78 -6.57 6.70
C ALA A 9 10.27 -5.18 7.13
N MET A 10 10.98 -4.11 6.77
CA MET A 10 10.62 -2.76 7.12
C MET A 10 9.36 -2.27 6.38
N LEU A 11 9.17 -2.59 5.09
CA LEU A 11 7.97 -2.19 4.36
C LEU A 11 6.72 -2.86 4.93
N GLU A 12 6.69 -4.18 5.00
CA GLU A 12 5.53 -4.91 5.54
C GLU A 12 5.23 -4.49 6.99
N SER A 13 6.24 -4.41 7.87
CA SER A 13 6.02 -4.00 9.25
C SER A 13 5.58 -2.55 9.39
N THR A 14 6.05 -1.65 8.51
CA THR A 14 5.63 -0.25 8.51
C THR A 14 4.18 -0.12 8.07
N PHE A 15 3.77 -0.79 6.99
CA PHE A 15 2.37 -0.78 6.57
C PHE A 15 1.44 -1.47 7.58
N ASN A 16 1.85 -2.60 8.16
CA ASN A 16 1.09 -3.28 9.22
C ASN A 16 1.06 -2.54 10.57
N SER A 17 1.89 -1.50 10.76
CA SER A 17 1.76 -0.64 11.94
C SER A 17 0.50 0.23 11.90
N LEU A 18 -0.08 0.42 10.71
CA LEU A 18 -1.22 1.31 10.43
C LEU A 18 -1.00 2.77 10.90
N ASP A 19 0.25 3.12 11.20
CA ASP A 19 0.67 4.46 11.57
C ASP A 19 0.94 5.27 10.29
N VAL A 20 -0.01 6.17 9.98
CA VAL A 20 0.05 7.01 8.78
C VAL A 20 1.29 7.89 8.79
N ASP A 21 1.72 8.40 9.94
CA ASP A 21 2.91 9.25 10.03
C ASP A 21 4.17 8.44 9.74
N ARG A 22 4.27 7.24 10.30
CA ARG A 22 5.38 6.33 10.04
C ARG A 22 5.44 5.90 8.57
N ILE A 23 4.30 5.63 7.95
CA ILE A 23 4.23 5.28 6.52
C ILE A 23 4.71 6.46 5.68
N LEU A 24 4.19 7.67 5.93
CA LEU A 24 4.54 8.86 5.17
C LEU A 24 5.98 9.33 5.39
N ALA A 25 6.61 8.97 6.52
CA ALA A 25 8.02 9.25 6.77
C ALA A 25 8.97 8.53 5.79
N MET A 26 8.52 7.45 5.13
CA MET A 26 9.32 6.78 4.09
C MET A 26 9.35 7.54 2.76
N TYR A 27 8.49 8.56 2.59
CA TYR A 27 8.32 9.27 1.32
C TYR A 27 9.00 10.64 1.35
N ALA A 28 9.60 11.00 0.22
CA ALA A 28 10.07 12.36 -0.04
C ALA A 28 8.88 13.35 -0.03
N GLU A 29 9.17 14.63 0.20
CA GLU A 29 8.12 15.67 0.22
C GLU A 29 7.44 15.85 -1.14
N ASP A 30 8.16 15.63 -2.24
CA ASP A 30 7.66 15.72 -3.61
C ASP A 30 7.13 14.37 -4.16
N ALA A 31 7.01 13.35 -3.30
CA ALA A 31 6.64 12.01 -3.73
C ALA A 31 5.26 11.96 -4.40
N LYS A 32 5.13 11.05 -5.39
CA LYS A 32 3.90 10.81 -6.13
C LYS A 32 3.37 9.40 -5.90
N PHE A 33 2.08 9.29 -5.62
CA PHE A 33 1.40 8.01 -5.41
C PHE A 33 0.30 7.79 -6.45
N SER A 34 0.19 6.56 -6.95
CA SER A 34 -0.91 6.13 -7.82
C SER A 34 -1.38 4.74 -7.41
N THR A 35 -2.68 4.50 -7.44
CA THR A 35 -3.26 3.17 -7.26
C THR A 35 -4.45 3.00 -8.18
N ASN A 36 -4.40 1.97 -9.03
CA ASN A 36 -5.43 1.71 -10.04
C ASN A 36 -6.79 1.37 -9.39
N LEU A 37 -6.77 0.57 -8.31
CA LEU A 37 -7.99 0.05 -7.69
C LEU A 37 -8.81 1.16 -7.02
N PHE A 38 -8.15 2.18 -6.46
CA PHE A 38 -8.80 3.31 -5.80
C PHE A 38 -8.86 4.58 -6.67
N GLY A 39 -8.52 4.47 -7.96
CA GLY A 39 -8.63 5.58 -8.92
C GLY A 39 -7.73 6.79 -8.62
N LEU A 40 -6.64 6.60 -7.86
CA LEU A 40 -5.69 7.68 -7.53
C LEU A 40 -4.57 7.72 -8.56
N LYS A 41 -4.28 8.91 -9.09
CA LYS A 41 -3.23 9.13 -10.09
C LYS A 41 -2.33 10.29 -9.67
N GLU A 42 -1.05 9.99 -9.48
CA GLU A 42 0.04 10.93 -9.18
C GLU A 42 -0.31 11.96 -8.09
N VAL A 43 -0.98 11.48 -7.04
CA VAL A 43 -1.39 12.31 -5.92
C VAL A 43 -0.20 12.61 -5.00
N ASP A 44 -0.26 13.74 -4.30
CA ASP A 44 0.79 14.15 -3.37
C ASP A 44 0.63 13.52 -1.97
N LYS A 45 1.59 13.84 -1.10
CA LYS A 45 1.67 13.33 0.27
C LYS A 45 0.47 13.74 1.14
N ALA A 46 -0.17 14.88 0.87
CA ALA A 46 -1.37 15.31 1.58
C ALA A 46 -2.55 14.40 1.21
N ARG A 47 -2.75 14.13 -0.08
CA ARG A 47 -3.79 13.21 -0.53
C ARG A 47 -3.51 11.76 -0.15
N MET A 48 -2.24 11.34 -0.10
CA MET A 48 -1.86 10.03 0.47
C MET A 48 -2.26 9.89 1.93
N ARG A 49 -2.05 10.95 2.74
CA ARG A 49 -2.46 10.97 4.15
C ARG A 49 -3.97 10.75 4.28
N GLU A 50 -4.76 11.48 3.51
CA GLU A 50 -6.22 11.31 3.48
C GLU A 50 -6.60 9.87 3.11
N PHE A 51 -5.97 9.33 2.06
CA PHE A 51 -6.21 7.96 1.60
C PHE A 51 -5.93 6.91 2.68
N TYR A 52 -4.73 6.92 3.30
CA TYR A 52 -4.40 5.94 4.33
C TYR A 52 -5.23 6.14 5.60
N THR A 53 -5.52 7.38 5.98
CA THR A 53 -6.40 7.67 7.13
C THR A 53 -7.80 7.11 6.91
N ASP A 54 -8.38 7.30 5.71
CA ASP A 54 -9.69 6.69 5.39
C ASP A 54 -9.59 5.17 5.30
N LEU A 55 -8.58 4.62 4.62
CA LEU A 55 -8.41 3.18 4.47
C LEU A 55 -8.32 2.47 5.82
N PHE A 56 -7.53 3.00 6.76
CA PHE A 56 -7.34 2.39 8.08
C PHE A 56 -8.48 2.74 9.05
N GLY A 57 -9.06 3.93 8.96
CA GLY A 57 -10.17 4.35 9.81
C GLY A 57 -11.52 3.72 9.43
N SER A 58 -11.74 3.46 8.14
CA SER A 58 -12.98 2.88 7.60
C SER A 58 -13.00 1.35 7.59
N ASN A 59 -11.92 0.66 7.97
CA ASN A 59 -11.82 -0.79 7.91
C ASN A 59 -11.26 -1.38 9.22
N ASP A 60 -11.50 -2.67 9.44
CA ASP A 60 -10.96 -3.38 10.60
C ASP A 60 -9.87 -4.38 10.18
N GLY A 61 -8.82 -4.48 10.98
CA GLY A 61 -7.79 -5.52 10.80
C GLY A 61 -7.10 -5.49 9.43
N VAL A 62 -6.80 -4.30 8.89
CA VAL A 62 -6.02 -4.18 7.66
C VAL A 62 -4.66 -4.85 7.85
N GLN A 63 -4.35 -5.80 6.97
CA GLN A 63 -3.12 -6.56 7.00
C GLN A 63 -2.50 -6.65 5.62
N PHE A 64 -1.21 -6.38 5.56
CA PHE A 64 -0.36 -6.55 4.38
C PHE A 64 0.49 -7.80 4.56
N GLN A 65 0.62 -8.60 3.51
CA GLN A 65 1.45 -9.79 3.49
C GLN A 65 2.30 -9.79 2.22
N THR A 66 3.61 -9.75 2.38
CA THR A 66 4.56 -9.82 1.28
C THR A 66 4.55 -11.21 0.67
N ARG A 67 4.42 -11.26 -0.65
CA ARG A 67 4.53 -12.49 -1.44
C ARG A 67 5.92 -12.65 -2.02
N ALA A 68 6.41 -11.57 -2.63
CA ALA A 68 7.71 -11.51 -3.25
C ALA A 68 8.19 -10.05 -3.28
N MET A 69 9.50 -9.87 -3.37
CA MET A 69 10.11 -8.57 -3.66
C MET A 69 11.21 -8.75 -4.69
N GLY A 70 11.38 -7.75 -5.55
CA GLY A 70 12.50 -7.61 -6.45
C GLY A 70 13.09 -6.22 -6.32
N GLU A 71 14.40 -6.08 -6.51
CA GLU A 71 15.06 -4.78 -6.39
C GLU A 71 16.05 -4.52 -7.52
N SER A 72 16.25 -3.23 -7.79
CA SER A 72 17.36 -2.69 -8.56
C SER A 72 17.97 -1.51 -7.79
N THR A 73 19.00 -0.87 -8.35
CA THR A 73 19.73 0.20 -7.67
C THR A 73 18.86 1.38 -7.22
N SER A 74 17.74 1.64 -7.90
CA SER A 74 16.87 2.80 -7.61
C SER A 74 15.38 2.44 -7.53
N MET A 75 15.04 1.15 -7.55
CA MET A 75 13.66 0.68 -7.64
C MET A 75 13.47 -0.56 -6.78
N LEU A 76 12.30 -0.64 -6.14
CA LEU A 76 11.80 -1.82 -5.47
C LEU A 76 10.46 -2.21 -6.10
N ILE A 77 10.28 -3.50 -6.31
CA ILE A 77 9.03 -4.13 -6.72
C ILE A 77 8.56 -4.95 -5.54
N TRP A 78 7.34 -4.72 -5.06
CA TRP A 78 6.73 -5.41 -3.94
C TRP A 78 5.44 -6.08 -4.37
N GLU A 79 5.42 -7.41 -4.43
CA GLU A 79 4.18 -8.16 -4.59
C GLU A 79 3.58 -8.41 -3.20
N CYS A 80 2.33 -8.00 -2.97
CA CYS A 80 1.67 -8.20 -1.69
C CYS A 80 0.18 -8.56 -1.82
N ASP A 81 -0.27 -9.31 -0.81
CA ASP A 81 -1.67 -9.51 -0.49
C ASP A 81 -2.07 -8.50 0.59
N VAL A 82 -3.24 -7.88 0.44
CA VAL A 82 -3.81 -6.99 1.45
C VAL A 82 -5.22 -7.43 1.76
N ARG A 83 -5.54 -7.58 3.04
CA ARG A 83 -6.85 -8.01 3.50
C ARG A 83 -7.35 -7.17 4.66
N TRP A 84 -8.67 -7.03 4.77
CA TRP A 84 -9.32 -6.36 5.89
C TRP A 84 -10.77 -6.78 6.00
N LYS A 85 -11.40 -6.46 7.13
CA LYS A 85 -12.84 -6.56 7.29
C LYS A 85 -13.51 -5.22 7.03
N VAL A 86 -14.50 -5.22 6.16
CA VAL A 86 -15.16 -3.99 5.70
C VAL A 86 -16.15 -3.50 6.76
N ARG A 87 -16.10 -2.20 7.12
CA ARG A 87 -17.02 -1.63 8.13
C ARG A 87 -18.23 -0.89 7.53
N LYS A 88 -18.28 -0.69 6.21
CA LYS A 88 -19.38 -0.01 5.47
C LYS A 88 -19.64 -0.70 4.13
N ASP A 89 -20.87 -0.73 3.64
CA ASP A 89 -21.18 -1.36 2.35
C ASP A 89 -20.44 -0.66 1.20
N TRP A 90 -19.82 -1.44 0.30
CA TRP A 90 -19.16 -0.98 -0.91
C TRP A 90 -19.90 -1.53 -2.14
N PRO A 91 -21.05 -0.92 -2.49
CA PRO A 91 -21.94 -1.46 -3.53
C PRO A 91 -21.27 -1.54 -4.90
N ASP A 92 -20.37 -0.61 -5.22
CA ASP A 92 -19.63 -0.62 -6.50
C ASP A 92 -18.77 -1.88 -6.66
N TRP A 93 -18.37 -2.51 -5.56
CA TRP A 93 -17.55 -3.72 -5.55
C TRP A 93 -18.35 -4.97 -5.15
N GLY A 94 -19.64 -4.80 -4.84
CA GLY A 94 -20.53 -5.86 -4.39
C GLY A 94 -20.12 -6.45 -3.04
N VAL A 95 -19.55 -5.64 -2.15
CA VAL A 95 -19.03 -6.07 -0.84
C VAL A 95 -19.91 -5.49 0.27
N LEU A 96 -20.37 -6.34 1.18
CA LEU A 96 -21.22 -5.96 2.29
C LEU A 96 -20.41 -5.69 3.55
N ARG A 97 -20.94 -4.84 4.44
CA ARG A 97 -20.39 -4.63 5.77
C ARG A 97 -20.22 -5.98 6.49
N GLY A 98 -19.03 -6.15 7.07
CA GLY A 98 -18.66 -7.33 7.84
C GLY A 98 -17.98 -8.42 7.04
N GLU A 99 -18.00 -8.35 5.71
CA GLU A 99 -17.26 -9.27 4.85
C GLU A 99 -15.75 -9.01 4.91
N GLU A 100 -14.98 -10.06 4.64
CA GLU A 100 -13.56 -9.92 4.36
C GLU A 100 -13.36 -9.46 2.92
N PHE A 101 -12.56 -8.41 2.76
CA PHE A 101 -12.08 -7.97 1.48
C PHE A 101 -10.60 -8.33 1.34
N ALA A 102 -10.23 -8.82 0.17
CA ALA A 102 -8.84 -9.10 -0.17
C ALA A 102 -8.50 -8.52 -1.54
N MET A 103 -7.30 -7.99 -1.64
CA MET A 103 -6.68 -7.58 -2.90
C MET A 103 -5.27 -8.14 -3.01
N ARG A 104 -4.83 -8.38 -4.24
CA ARG A 104 -3.48 -8.78 -4.58
C ARG A 104 -2.95 -7.81 -5.61
N GLY A 105 -1.66 -7.49 -5.51
CA GLY A 105 -1.07 -6.61 -6.47
C GLY A 105 0.44 -6.51 -6.37
N VAL A 106 0.95 -5.63 -7.22
CA VAL A 106 2.36 -5.26 -7.27
C VAL A 106 2.46 -3.75 -7.10
N SER A 107 3.30 -3.34 -6.16
CA SER A 107 3.73 -1.97 -5.94
C SER A 107 5.10 -1.77 -6.54
N VAL A 108 5.28 -0.73 -7.35
CA VAL A 108 6.59 -0.29 -7.86
C VAL A 108 6.96 1.00 -7.14
N LEU A 109 8.08 0.96 -6.42
CA LEU A 109 8.60 2.08 -5.62
C LEU A 109 9.93 2.55 -6.21
N ARG A 110 10.08 3.85 -6.46
CA ARG A 110 11.36 4.45 -6.85
C ARG A 110 11.92 5.30 -5.72
N PHE A 111 13.24 5.31 -5.61
CA PHE A 111 13.94 5.94 -4.50
C PHE A 111 14.89 7.05 -4.95
N ARG A 112 15.01 8.07 -4.11
CA ARG A 112 16.05 9.11 -4.16
C ARG A 112 16.48 9.41 -2.73
N ASP A 113 17.78 9.34 -2.46
CA ASP A 113 18.36 9.61 -1.13
C ASP A 113 17.71 8.81 0.01
N GLY A 114 17.37 7.54 -0.25
CA GLY A 114 16.74 6.63 0.71
C GLY A 114 15.24 6.85 0.94
N LEU A 115 14.63 7.83 0.28
CA LEU A 115 13.21 8.13 0.36
C LEU A 115 12.47 7.71 -0.91
N ILE A 116 11.21 7.31 -0.76
CA ILE A 116 10.33 6.98 -1.89
C ILE A 116 9.91 8.27 -2.58
N VAL A 117 10.18 8.40 -3.88
CA VAL A 117 9.76 9.53 -4.72
C VAL A 117 8.60 9.19 -5.66
N GLU A 118 8.40 7.91 -5.97
CA GLU A 118 7.27 7.44 -6.77
C GLU A 118 6.81 6.08 -6.22
N HIS A 119 5.50 5.92 -6.07
CA HIS A 119 4.87 4.67 -5.68
C HIS A 119 3.65 4.41 -6.56
N LYS A 120 3.68 3.31 -7.32
CA LYS A 120 2.63 2.93 -8.25
C LYS A 120 2.10 1.54 -7.91
N ASP A 121 0.84 1.49 -7.53
CA ASP A 121 0.11 0.29 -7.17
C ASP A 121 -0.74 -0.23 -8.33
N SER A 122 -0.57 -1.52 -8.62
CA SER A 122 -1.40 -2.30 -9.53
C SER A 122 -2.02 -3.46 -8.77
N PHE A 123 -3.22 -3.25 -8.25
CA PHE A 123 -3.98 -4.22 -7.46
C PHE A 123 -5.29 -4.62 -8.14
N TRP A 124 -5.76 -5.80 -7.78
CA TRP A 124 -7.07 -6.33 -8.16
C TRP A 124 -7.69 -7.08 -6.98
N THR A 125 -9.02 -7.11 -6.94
CA THR A 125 -9.78 -7.88 -5.96
C THR A 125 -9.45 -9.37 -6.10
N VAL A 126 -9.24 -10.05 -4.98
CA VAL A 126 -9.17 -11.51 -4.94
C VAL A 126 -10.51 -11.98 -4.39
N ARG A 127 -11.30 -12.66 -5.23
CA ARG A 127 -12.47 -13.39 -4.72
C ARG A 127 -12.00 -14.73 -4.18
N SER A 128 -12.33 -15.02 -2.93
CA SER A 128 -12.31 -16.40 -2.44
C SER A 128 -13.26 -17.21 -3.32
N MET A 129 -12.74 -18.27 -3.93
CA MET A 129 -13.58 -19.32 -4.54
C MET A 129 -14.40 -20.03 -3.46
#